data_AF-A0A6I9YWK5-F1
#
_entry.id   AF-A0A6I9YWK5-F1
#
_cell.length_a   1.000
_cell.length_b   1.000
_cell.length_c   1.000
_cell.angle_alpha   90.00
_cell.angle_beta   90.00
_cell.angle_gamma   90.00
#
_symmetry.space_group_name_H-M   'P 1'
#
loop_
_entity.id
_entity.type
_entity.pdbx_description
1 polymer ?
#
loop_
_entity_poly.entity_id
_entity_poly.type
_entity_poly.pdbx_seq_one_letter_code
_entity_poly.pdbx_strand_id
1 'polypeptide(L)'
;MSFAGKYTAPNWIVTLTVGQAGAHATYYHKASDQLQVGVEFEASTRMQDTSATFGYQLDLPKANLLFKGSIDSNWIVGAALEKKLIPLPLTLAMGAFLNHRKNKFQCGFGLTIG
;
A
#
# COMPACT_ATOMS: atom_id res chain seq x y z
N MET A 1 -21.28 17.38 -5.57
CA MET A 1 -20.28 17.64 -6.63
C MET A 1 -18.90 17.36 -6.08
N SER A 2 -18.02 16.75 -6.87
CA SER A 2 -16.59 16.56 -6.55
C SER A 2 -15.74 16.99 -7.74
N PHE A 3 -14.55 17.50 -7.45
CA PHE A 3 -13.52 17.85 -8.41
C PHE A 3 -12.38 16.84 -8.26
N ALA A 4 -11.82 16.40 -9.37
CA ALA A 4 -10.66 15.51 -9.37
C ALA A 4 -9.61 16.07 -10.34
N GLY A 5 -8.36 16.07 -9.89
CA GLY A 5 -7.17 16.41 -10.67
C GLY A 5 -6.20 15.23 -10.64
N LYS A 6 -5.54 15.00 -11.77
CA LYS A 6 -4.43 14.05 -11.88
C LYS A 6 -3.30 14.71 -12.65
N TYR A 7 -2.10 14.60 -12.13
CA TYR A 7 -0.87 15.01 -12.80
C TYR A 7 0.06 13.82 -12.91
N THR A 8 0.49 13.53 -14.13
CA THR A 8 1.39 12.41 -14.44
C THR A 8 2.71 12.97 -14.92
N ALA A 9 3.78 12.67 -14.20
CA ALA A 9 5.16 12.90 -14.60
C ALA A 9 5.82 11.56 -15.00
N PRO A 10 7.05 11.56 -15.55
CA PRO A 10 7.71 10.33 -15.99
C PRO A 10 7.86 9.25 -14.91
N ASN A 11 8.17 9.66 -13.67
CA ASN A 11 8.47 8.74 -12.56
C ASN A 11 7.49 8.84 -11.39
N TRP A 12 6.53 9.77 -11.44
CA TRP A 12 5.61 9.99 -10.34
C TRP A 12 4.24 10.47 -10.82
N ILE A 13 3.21 10.18 -10.04
CA ILE A 13 1.83 10.52 -10.31
C ILE A 13 1.24 11.13 -9.04
N VAL A 14 0.55 12.25 -9.20
CA VAL A 14 -0.24 12.85 -8.12
C VAL A 14 -1.69 12.89 -8.53
N THR A 15 -2.56 12.50 -7.61
CA THR A 15 -4.00 12.72 -7.73
C THR A 15 -4.51 13.52 -6.55
N LEU A 16 -5.53 14.33 -6.80
CA LEU A 16 -6.26 15.05 -5.78
C LEU A 16 -7.74 15.01 -6.15
N THR A 17 -8.56 14.50 -5.25
CA THR A 17 -10.01 14.49 -5.36
C THR A 17 -10.57 15.27 -4.17
N VAL A 18 -11.38 16.29 -4.41
CA VAL A 18 -12.02 17.09 -3.37
C VAL A 18 -13.51 17.15 -3.67
N GLY A 19 -14.33 16.78 -2.71
CA GLY A 19 -15.77 16.87 -2.83
C GLY A 19 -16.41 17.20 -1.48
N GLN A 20 -17.73 17.32 -1.51
CA GLN A 20 -18.51 17.61 -0.29
C GLN A 20 -18.31 16.57 0.82
N ALA A 21 -18.00 15.31 0.47
CA ALA A 21 -17.79 14.22 1.42
C ALA A 21 -16.38 14.21 2.03
N GLY A 22 -15.42 14.93 1.44
CA GLY A 22 -14.03 14.87 1.88
C GLY A 22 -13.01 15.20 0.78
N ALA A 23 -11.74 15.03 1.13
CA ALA A 23 -10.60 15.15 0.23
C ALA A 23 -9.79 13.84 0.23
N HIS A 24 -9.25 13.48 -0.92
CA HIS A 24 -8.40 12.32 -1.10
C HIS A 24 -7.24 12.72 -2.00
N ALA A 25 -6.02 12.55 -1.52
CA ALA A 25 -4.81 12.87 -2.25
C ALA A 25 -3.92 11.63 -2.30
N THR A 26 -3.36 11.32 -3.47
CA THR A 26 -2.38 10.25 -3.61
C THR A 26 -1.13 10.75 -4.31
N TYR A 27 0.01 10.25 -3.87
CA TYR A 27 1.31 10.46 -4.46
C TYR A 27 1.94 9.10 -4.70
N TYR A 28 2.16 8.75 -5.96
CA TYR A 28 2.88 7.54 -6.36
C TYR A 28 4.22 7.94 -6.95
N HIS A 29 5.28 7.23 -6.57
CA HIS A 29 6.62 7.46 -7.09
C HIS A 29 7.35 6.14 -7.32
N LYS A 30 7.80 5.94 -8.56
CA LYS A 30 8.67 4.82 -8.93
C LYS A 30 10.12 5.26 -8.75
N ALA A 31 10.72 4.89 -7.61
CA ALA A 31 12.10 5.24 -7.28
C ALA A 31 13.12 4.41 -8.09
N SER A 32 12.79 3.15 -8.36
CA SER A 32 13.61 2.22 -9.15
C SER A 32 12.71 1.17 -9.79
N ASP A 33 13.27 0.32 -10.65
CA ASP A 33 12.56 -0.85 -11.18
C ASP A 33 12.19 -1.86 -10.08
N GLN A 34 12.94 -1.84 -8.98
CA GLN A 34 12.71 -2.71 -7.82
C GLN A 34 11.90 -2.03 -6.71
N LEU A 35 11.92 -0.70 -6.60
CA LEU A 35 11.32 0.01 -5.47
C LEU A 35 10.28 1.02 -5.95
N GLN A 36 9.07 0.88 -5.45
CA GLN A 36 7.96 1.79 -5.66
C GLN A 36 7.46 2.26 -4.30
N VAL A 37 7.11 3.54 -4.22
CA VAL A 37 6.63 4.18 -2.99
C VAL A 37 5.33 4.90 -3.30
N GLY A 38 4.42 4.86 -2.34
CA GLY A 38 3.13 5.52 -2.39
C GLY A 38 2.80 6.21 -1.09
N VAL A 39 2.15 7.36 -1.18
CA VAL A 39 1.54 8.04 -0.04
C VAL A 39 0.10 8.32 -0.40
N GLU A 40 -0.79 8.06 0.54
CA GLU A 40 -2.20 8.32 0.44
C GLU A 40 -2.62 9.16 1.63
N PHE A 41 -3.43 10.17 1.38
CA PHE A 41 -4.04 11.02 2.39
C PHE A 41 -5.53 11.08 2.14
N GLU A 42 -6.31 10.72 3.14
CA GLU A 42 -7.76 10.72 3.11
C GLU A 42 -8.28 11.59 4.24
N ALA A 43 -9.18 12.52 3.93
CA ALA A 43 -9.86 13.36 4.87
C ALA A 43 -11.36 13.26 4.62
N SER A 44 -12.10 12.72 5.59
CA SER A 44 -13.55 12.52 5.49
C SER A 44 -14.28 13.52 6.37
N THR A 45 -15.05 14.41 5.74
CA THR A 45 -15.87 15.41 6.46
C THR A 45 -17.01 14.73 7.23
N ARG A 46 -17.53 13.61 6.71
CA ARG A 46 -18.63 12.87 7.33
C ARG A 46 -18.20 12.16 8.60
N MET A 47 -17.01 11.55 8.58
CA MET A 47 -16.46 10.83 9.74
C MET A 47 -15.65 11.75 10.66
N GLN A 48 -15.38 12.98 10.24
CA GLN A 48 -14.45 13.91 10.89
C GLN A 48 -13.10 13.25 11.19
N ASP A 49 -12.63 12.44 10.23
CA ASP A 49 -11.43 11.63 10.36
C ASP A 49 -10.47 11.94 9.22
N THR A 50 -9.18 11.89 9.53
CA THR A 50 -8.10 12.11 8.58
C THR A 50 -7.05 11.03 8.76
N SER A 51 -6.81 10.26 7.70
CA SER A 51 -5.80 9.22 7.67
C SER A 51 -4.73 9.54 6.64
N ALA A 52 -3.48 9.24 7.01
CA ALA A 52 -2.37 9.26 6.09
C ALA A 52 -1.74 7.88 6.08
N THR A 53 -1.52 7.31 4.90
CA THR A 53 -0.92 6.00 4.72
C THR A 53 0.31 6.13 3.85
N PHE A 54 1.43 5.65 4.35
CA PHE A 54 2.66 5.46 3.58
C PHE A 54 2.79 3.99 3.23
N GLY A 55 3.08 3.70 1.97
CA GLY A 55 3.28 2.34 1.47
C GLY A 55 4.51 2.25 0.58
N TYR A 56 5.13 1.08 0.55
CA TYR A 56 6.19 0.77 -0.38
C TYR A 56 6.08 -0.66 -0.89
N GLN A 57 6.57 -0.87 -2.10
CA GLN A 57 6.64 -2.17 -2.74
C GLN A 57 8.06 -2.39 -3.26
N LEU A 58 8.65 -3.51 -2.82
CA LEU A 58 9.95 -4.01 -3.22
C LEU A 58 9.76 -5.28 -4.05
N ASP A 59 10.14 -5.21 -5.32
CA ASP A 59 10.19 -6.35 -6.22
C ASP A 59 11.65 -6.80 -6.40
N LEU A 60 11.93 -8.03 -5.94
CA LEU A 60 13.24 -8.67 -5.98
C LEU A 60 13.18 -9.87 -6.93
N PRO A 61 13.33 -9.64 -8.26
CA PRO A 61 13.22 -10.71 -9.26
C PRO A 61 14.29 -11.78 -9.09
N LYS A 62 15.50 -11.41 -8.63
CA LYS A 62 16.58 -12.37 -8.34
C LYS A 62 16.21 -13.38 -7.26
N ALA A 63 15.33 -12.99 -6.33
CA ALA A 63 14.85 -13.84 -5.26
C ALA A 63 13.43 -14.35 -5.53
N ASN A 64 12.80 -14.03 -6.66
CA ASN A 64 11.38 -14.29 -6.93
C ASN A 64 10.47 -13.90 -5.76
N LEU A 65 10.75 -12.74 -5.17
CA LEU A 65 10.11 -12.26 -3.96
C LEU A 65 9.58 -10.87 -4.19
N LEU A 66 8.35 -10.65 -3.76
CA LEU A 66 7.69 -9.36 -3.76
C LEU A 66 7.31 -9.03 -2.32
N PHE A 67 7.81 -7.91 -1.81
CA PHE A 67 7.51 -7.43 -0.48
C PHE A 67 6.73 -6.11 -0.56
N LYS A 68 5.65 -6.00 0.21
CA LYS A 68 4.86 -4.78 0.37
C LYS A 68 4.83 -4.42 1.84
N GLY A 69 5.05 -3.15 2.16
CA GLY A 69 4.93 -2.64 3.51
C GLY A 69 4.04 -1.40 3.52
N SER A 70 3.29 -1.20 4.60
CA SER A 70 2.52 0.01 4.82
C SER A 70 2.52 0.43 6.30
N ILE A 71 2.35 1.72 6.53
CA ILE A 71 2.13 2.31 7.83
C ILE A 71 1.11 3.43 7.69
N ASP A 72 0.11 3.46 8.57
CA ASP A 72 -0.88 4.52 8.61
C ASP A 72 -0.76 5.40 9.86
N SER A 73 -1.41 6.57 9.83
CA SER A 73 -1.50 7.52 10.95
C SER A 73 -2.34 6.99 12.13
N ASN A 74 -3.04 5.87 11.95
CA ASN A 74 -3.77 5.17 12.99
C ASN A 74 -2.89 4.15 13.75
N TRP A 75 -1.58 4.17 13.51
CA TRP A 75 -0.59 3.26 14.09
C TRP A 75 -0.83 1.78 13.71
N ILE A 76 -1.36 1.56 12.52
CA ILE A 76 -1.45 0.24 11.91
C ILE A 76 -0.26 0.08 10.97
N VAL A 77 0.53 -0.96 11.22
CA VAL A 77 1.64 -1.37 10.37
C VAL A 77 1.24 -2.65 9.65
N GLY A 78 1.40 -2.66 8.33
CA GLY A 78 1.12 -3.81 7.46
C GLY A 78 2.36 -4.26 6.73
N ALA A 79 2.51 -5.57 6.57
CA ALA A 79 3.53 -6.16 5.70
C ALA A 79 2.96 -7.38 4.98
N ALA A 80 3.30 -7.54 3.72
CA ALA A 80 3.00 -8.71 2.91
C ALA A 80 4.24 -9.15 2.13
N LEU A 81 4.50 -10.44 2.10
CA LEU A 81 5.60 -11.08 1.39
C LEU A 81 5.02 -12.17 0.50
N GLU A 82 5.25 -12.06 -0.80
CA GLU A 82 4.93 -13.07 -1.78
C GLU A 82 6.25 -13.68 -2.28
N LYS A 83 6.36 -15.01 -2.24
CA LYS A 83 7.56 -15.75 -2.66
C LYS A 83 7.16 -16.85 -3.61
N LYS A 84 7.69 -16.83 -4.83
CA LYS A 84 7.53 -17.94 -5.77
C LYS A 84 8.57 -19.01 -5.47
N LEU A 85 8.12 -20.26 -5.38
CA LEU A 85 8.90 -21.41 -4.94
C LEU A 85 9.35 -22.26 -6.14
N ILE A 86 10.40 -21.85 -6.84
CA ILE A 86 10.98 -22.64 -7.94
C ILE A 86 11.60 -23.93 -7.37
N PRO A 87 11.42 -25.12 -8.00
CA PRO A 87 10.84 -25.38 -9.33
C PRO A 87 9.31 -25.60 -9.38
N LEU A 88 8.61 -25.47 -8.26
CA LEU A 88 7.16 -25.71 -8.21
C LEU A 88 6.38 -24.46 -8.66
N PRO A 89 5.25 -24.59 -9.38
CA PRO A 89 4.33 -23.49 -9.70
C PRO A 89 3.53 -23.09 -8.46
N LEU A 90 4.23 -22.72 -7.39
CA LEU A 90 3.69 -22.39 -6.08
C LEU A 90 4.14 -20.98 -5.69
N THR A 91 3.19 -20.16 -5.28
CA THR A 91 3.46 -18.86 -4.66
C THR A 91 3.00 -18.89 -3.22
N LEU A 92 3.94 -18.75 -2.29
CA LEU A 92 3.67 -18.56 -0.87
C LEU A 92 3.44 -17.07 -0.62
N ALA A 93 2.26 -16.71 -0.13
CA ALA A 93 1.95 -15.38 0.36
C ALA A 93 1.89 -15.41 1.88
N MET A 94 2.56 -14.47 2.54
CA MET A 94 2.51 -14.27 4.00
C MET A 94 2.18 -12.80 4.24
N GLY A 95 1.33 -12.52 5.22
CA GLY A 95 0.95 -11.16 5.55
C GLY A 95 0.68 -10.99 7.03
N ALA A 96 0.95 -9.80 7.53
CA ALA A 96 0.67 -9.42 8.91
C ALA A 96 0.26 -7.96 9.00
N PHE A 97 -0.68 -7.68 9.91
CA PHE A 97 -1.09 -6.35 10.32
C PHE A 97 -0.99 -6.25 11.84
N LEU A 98 -0.36 -5.18 12.30
CA LEU A 98 -0.20 -4.85 13.71
C LEU A 98 -0.82 -3.48 13.97
N ASN A 99 -1.89 -3.46 14.76
CA ASN A 99 -2.48 -2.22 15.26
C ASN A 99 -1.93 -1.94 16.65
N HIS A 100 -0.96 -1.02 16.74
CA HIS A 100 -0.33 -0.65 18.01
C HIS A 100 -1.30 0.04 18.96
N ARG A 101 -2.26 0.82 18.44
CA ARG A 101 -3.22 1.56 19.29
C ARG A 101 -4.20 0.62 20.01
N LYS A 102 -4.63 -0.45 19.34
CA LYS A 102 -5.61 -1.41 19.85
C LYS A 102 -4.96 -2.70 20.36
N ASN A 103 -3.64 -2.82 20.29
CA ASN A 103 -2.88 -4.04 20.59
C ASN A 103 -3.45 -5.28 19.89
N LYS A 104 -3.82 -5.13 18.61
CA LYS A 104 -4.37 -6.23 17.80
C LYS A 104 -3.36 -6.62 16.74
N PHE A 105 -3.01 -7.90 16.72
CA PHE A 105 -2.18 -8.50 15.69
C PHE A 105 -3.01 -9.49 14.88
N GLN A 106 -2.89 -9.40 13.56
CA GLN A 106 -3.53 -10.31 12.61
C GLN A 106 -2.47 -10.78 11.63
N CYS A 107 -2.35 -12.08 11.44
CA CYS A 107 -1.44 -12.65 10.44
C CYS A 107 -2.16 -13.72 9.64
N GLY A 108 -1.70 -13.91 8.41
CA GLY A 108 -2.20 -14.94 7.52
C GLY A 108 -1.12 -15.40 6.57
N PHE A 109 -1.31 -16.59 6.03
CA PHE A 109 -0.53 -17.09 4.92
C PHE A 109 -1.47 -17.78 3.93
N GLY A 110 -1.07 -17.77 2.67
CA GLY A 110 -1.79 -18.38 1.57
C GLY A 110 -0.81 -19.08 0.65
N LEU A 111 -1.28 -20.15 0.02
CA LEU A 111 -0.53 -20.84 -1.02
C LEU A 111 -1.37 -20.79 -2.29
N THR A 112 -0.81 -20.24 -3.35
CA THR A 112 -1.45 -20.21 -4.67
C THR A 112 -0.71 -21.15 -5.60
N ILE A 113 -1.47 -22.04 -6.25
CA ILE A 113 -0.96 -22.94 -7.29
C ILE A 113 -1.27 -22.28 -8.63
N GLY A 114 -0.24 -22.01 -9.44
CA GLY A 114 -0.38 -21.33 -10.73
C GLY A 114 0.90 -21.33 -11.53
#